data_AF-A0A914SG59-F1
#
_entry.id   AF-A0A914SG59-F1
#
_cell.length_a   1.000
_cell.length_b   1.000
_cell.length_c   1.000
_cell.angle_alpha   90.00
_cell.angle_beta   90.00
_cell.angle_gamma   90.00
#
_symmetry.space_group_name_H-M   'P 1'
#
loop_
_entity.id
_entity.type
_entity.pdbx_description
1 polymer ?
#
loop_
_entity_poly.entity_id
_entity_poly.type
_entity_poly.pdbx_seq_one_letter_code
_entity_poly.pdbx_strand_id
1 'polypeptide(L)'
;MFTIKVVIERIKPQNCLTCSNEGETILDTFVVVNGEIAFNKLVESVLKDLGMPHLINESKGLIQINNWKPLQFEQITDNLQQPITNLLKEISSNLMLKILTKKYVP
;
A
#
# COMPACT_ATOMS: atom_id res chain seq x y z
N MET A 1 -0.08 -13.05 11.51
CA MET A 1 -0.56 -11.66 11.43
C MET A 1 0.53 -10.73 11.92
N PHE A 2 0.67 -9.56 11.32
CA PHE A 2 1.59 -8.52 11.78
C PHE A 2 1.01 -7.14 11.42
N THR A 3 1.46 -6.11 12.13
CA THR A 3 1.00 -4.73 11.92
C THR A 3 1.91 -4.05 10.89
N ILE A 4 1.30 -3.31 9.97
CA ILE A 4 2.01 -2.44 9.03
C ILE A 4 1.48 -1.02 9.13
N LYS A 5 2.37 -0.05 8.91
CA LYS A 5 1.96 1.34 8.73
C LYS A 5 1.34 1.51 7.35
N VAL A 6 0.16 2.12 7.26
CA VAL A 6 -0.57 2.36 6.02
C VAL A 6 -0.87 3.84 5.90
N VAL A 7 -0.48 4.42 4.77
CA VAL A 7 -0.73 5.82 4.44
C VAL A 7 -1.51 5.88 3.14
N ILE A 8 -2.68 6.54 3.15
CA ILE A 8 -3.45 6.80 1.93
C ILE A 8 -3.22 8.25 1.51
N GLU A 9 -2.80 8.42 0.27
CA GLU A 9 -2.50 9.71 -0.34
C GLU A 9 -3.42 9.98 -1.53
N ARG A 10 -3.91 11.20 -1.62
CA ARG A 10 -4.69 11.70 -2.74
C ARG A 10 -3.80 12.37 -3.76
N ILE A 11 -3.89 11.92 -5.00
CA ILE A 11 -3.28 12.63 -6.11
C ILE A 11 -4.30 13.60 -6.71
N LYS A 12 -3.86 14.83 -7.03
CA LYS A 12 -4.68 15.81 -7.75
C LYS A 12 -5.15 15.20 -9.09
N PRO A 13 -6.38 15.47 -9.55
CA PRO A 13 -6.92 14.86 -10.77
C PRO A 13 -6.03 15.06 -12.01
N GLN A 14 -5.34 16.21 -12.06
CA GLN A 14 -4.43 16.64 -13.13
C GLN A 14 -3.13 15.83 -13.19
N ASN A 15 -2.72 15.22 -12.08
CA ASN A 15 -1.50 14.42 -12.01
C ASN A 15 -1.81 12.96 -12.39
N CYS A 16 -0.86 12.27 -13.04
CA CYS A 16 -1.07 10.89 -13.45
C CYS A 16 -0.80 9.92 -12.27
N LEU A 17 -1.71 8.96 -12.08
CA LEU A 17 -1.67 7.98 -10.97
C LEU A 17 -0.45 7.06 -11.09
N THR A 18 -0.06 6.69 -12.31
CA THR A 18 1.05 5.76 -12.53
C THR A 18 2.42 6.41 -12.39
N CYS A 19 2.56 7.70 -12.72
CA CYS A 19 3.84 8.42 -12.59
C CYS A 19 4.03 9.12 -11.23
N SER A 20 2.94 9.42 -10.51
CA SER A 20 3.03 10.04 -9.19
C SER A 20 3.46 9.01 -8.14
N ASN A 21 4.31 9.46 -7.22
CA ASN A 21 4.77 8.68 -6.06
C ASN A 21 4.39 9.35 -4.72
N GLU A 22 3.80 10.53 -4.80
CA GLU A 22 3.41 11.35 -3.66
C GLU A 22 2.07 12.05 -3.95
N GLY A 23 1.29 12.21 -2.90
CA GLY A 23 0.04 12.96 -2.90
C GLY A 23 -0.21 13.63 -1.54
N GLU A 24 -1.41 14.16 -1.38
CA GLU A 24 -1.87 14.72 -0.12
C GLU A 24 -2.28 13.58 0.83
N THR A 25 -1.64 13.46 1.99
CA THR A 25 -2.00 12.43 2.97
C THR A 25 -3.42 12.66 3.49
N ILE A 26 -4.30 11.70 3.25
CA ILE A 26 -5.67 11.71 3.77
C ILE A 26 -5.76 10.86 5.05
N LEU A 27 -5.08 9.72 5.06
CA LEU A 27 -5.10 8.78 6.17
C LEU A 27 -3.69 8.31 6.49
N ASP A 28 -3.33 8.32 7.77
CA ASP A 28 -2.13 7.69 8.31
C ASP A 28 -2.57 6.82 9.49
N THR A 29 -2.50 5.50 9.32
CA THR A 29 -2.97 4.53 10.33
C THR A 29 -2.14 3.25 10.31
N PHE A 30 -2.42 2.37 11.28
CA PHE A 30 -1.81 1.04 11.36
C PHE A 30 -2.88 -0.03 11.13
N VAL A 31 -2.56 -1.02 10.31
CA VAL A 31 -3.47 -2.13 9.98
C VAL A 31 -2.79 -3.45 10.30
N VAL A 32 -3.56 -4.37 10.88
CA VAL A 32 -3.13 -5.74 11.14
C VAL A 32 -3.47 -6.59 9.91
N VAL A 33 -2.44 -7.10 9.25
CA VAL A 33 -2.61 -7.91 8.02
C VAL A 33 -2.37 -9.40 8.29
N ASN A 34 -3.09 -10.25 7.56
CA ASN A 34 -2.79 -11.68 7.55
C ASN A 34 -1.54 -11.96 6.69
N GLY A 35 -0.56 -12.65 7.27
CA GLY A 35 0.74 -12.89 6.62
C GLY A 35 0.68 -13.87 5.44
N GLU A 36 -0.39 -14.64 5.33
CA GLU A 36 -0.60 -15.64 4.28
C GLU A 36 -1.18 -15.06 2.99
N ILE A 37 -1.60 -13.79 2.99
CA ILE A 37 -2.10 -13.17 1.77
C ILE A 37 -0.99 -13.03 0.74
N ALA A 38 -1.34 -13.21 -0.53
CA ALA A 38 -0.43 -12.95 -1.65
C ALA A 38 -0.04 -11.46 -1.69
N PHE A 39 1.21 -11.19 -2.06
CA PHE A 39 1.75 -9.83 -2.07
C PHE A 39 0.99 -8.88 -2.99
N ASN A 40 0.53 -9.34 -4.16
CA ASN A 40 -0.33 -8.55 -5.06
C ASN A 40 -1.71 -8.20 -4.47
N LYS A 41 -2.21 -8.95 -3.49
CA LYS A 41 -3.52 -8.72 -2.86
C LYS A 41 -3.43 -7.87 -1.59
N LEU A 42 -2.24 -7.42 -1.21
CA LEU A 42 -2.03 -6.64 0.01
C LEU A 42 -2.87 -5.35 0.03
N VAL A 43 -2.81 -4.56 -1.05
CA VAL A 43 -3.56 -3.30 -1.16
C VAL A 43 -5.06 -3.56 -1.06
N GLU A 44 -5.55 -4.58 -1.75
CA GLU A 44 -6.95 -4.97 -1.75
C GLU A 44 -7.42 -5.37 -0.35
N SER A 45 -6.64 -6.19 0.36
CA SER A 45 -6.95 -6.62 1.73
C SER A 45 -7.00 -5.43 2.68
N VAL A 46 -5.96 -4.59 2.65
CA VAL A 46 -5.87 -3.42 3.53
C VAL A 46 -7.02 -2.44 3.29
N LEU A 47 -7.37 -2.17 2.03
CA LEU A 47 -8.50 -1.29 1.71
C LEU A 47 -9.84 -1.88 2.14
N LYS A 48 -10.02 -3.20 2.08
CA LYS A 48 -11.21 -3.87 2.62
C LYS A 48 -11.28 -3.75 4.14
N ASP A 49 -10.16 -3.97 4.82
CA ASP A 49 -10.06 -3.89 6.29
C ASP A 49 -10.32 -2.46 6.80
N LEU A 50 -9.93 -1.46 6.01
CA LEU A 50 -10.21 -0.05 6.27
C LEU A 50 -11.62 0.41 5.87
N GLY A 51 -12.47 -0.49 5.35
CA GLY A 51 -13.83 -0.14 4.92
C GLY A 51 -13.91 0.68 3.63
N MET A 52 -12.85 0.71 2.82
CA MET A 52 -12.75 1.47 1.57
C MET A 52 -12.56 0.59 0.32
N PRO A 53 -13.43 -0.40 0.07
CA PRO A 53 -13.28 -1.29 -1.09
C PRO A 53 -13.48 -0.56 -2.44
N HIS A 54 -14.13 0.60 -2.45
CA HIS A 54 -14.36 1.39 -3.66
C HIS A 54 -13.08 2.00 -4.26
N LEU A 55 -11.99 2.05 -3.49
CA LEU A 55 -10.70 2.58 -3.90
C LEU A 55 -9.83 1.56 -4.65
N ILE A 56 -10.11 0.27 -4.50
CA ILE A 56 -9.25 -0.84 -4.99
C ILE A 56 -8.89 -0.65 -6.48
N ASN A 57 -9.88 -0.43 -7.34
CA ASN A 57 -9.70 -0.37 -8.80
C ASN A 57 -8.99 0.91 -9.29
N GLU A 58 -8.94 1.96 -8.47
CA GLU A 58 -8.34 3.26 -8.81
C GLU A 58 -7.29 3.67 -7.77
N SER A 59 -6.58 2.67 -7.27
CA SER A 59 -5.49 2.86 -6.33
C SER A 59 -4.21 2.22 -6.85
N LYS A 60 -3.08 2.83 -6.48
CA LYS A 60 -1.73 2.32 -6.73
C LYS A 60 -1.07 2.13 -5.38
N GLY A 61 -0.65 0.90 -5.09
CA GLY A 61 0.15 0.63 -3.90
C GLY A 61 1.64 0.84 -4.18
N LEU A 62 2.34 1.37 -3.19
CA LEU A 62 3.78 1.51 -3.12
C LEU A 62 4.24 1.09 -1.74
N ILE A 63 5.43 0.51 -1.64
CA ILE A 63 6.05 0.16 -0.37
C ILE A 63 7.22 1.09 -0.16
N GLN A 64 7.26 1.74 0.99
CA GLN A 64 8.37 2.56 1.42
C GLN A 64 9.02 1.92 2.65
N ILE A 65 10.34 1.70 2.57
CA ILE A 65 11.13 1.15 3.66
C ILE A 65 11.95 2.30 4.25
N ASN A 66 11.71 2.67 5.51
CA ASN A 66 12.31 3.84 6.14
C ASN A 66 12.16 5.12 5.27
N ASN A 67 13.28 5.79 4.98
CA ASN A 67 13.34 7.00 4.17
C ASN A 67 13.72 6.72 2.70
N TRP A 68 13.55 5.48 2.23
CA TRP A 68 13.81 5.14 0.84
C TRP A 68 12.71 5.69 -0.07
N LYS A 69 13.03 5.77 -1.37
CA LYS A 69 12.01 6.09 -2.37
C LYS A 69 10.93 5.00 -2.35
N PRO A 70 9.64 5.37 -2.47
CA PRO A 70 8.57 4.40 -2.61
C PRO A 70 8.81 3.47 -3.80
N LEU A 71 8.72 2.16 -3.58
CA LEU A 71 8.95 1.11 -4.55
C LEU A 71 7.63 0.46 -4.98
N GLN A 72 7.56 0.05 -6.24
CA GLN A 72 6.47 -0.79 -6.75
C GLN A 72 6.68 -2.25 -6.30
N PHE A 73 5.60 -3.03 -6.32
CA PHE A 73 5.63 -4.43 -5.85
C PHE A 73 6.59 -5.27 -6.69
N GLU A 74 6.61 -5.02 -8.00
CA GLU A 74 7.46 -5.67 -8.99
C GLU A 74 8.95 -5.37 -8.78
N GLN A 75 9.29 -4.26 -8.12
CA GLN A 75 10.68 -3.91 -7.81
C GLN A 75 11.19 -4.61 -6.55
N ILE A 76 10.30 -5.14 -5.71
CA ILE A 76 10.65 -5.85 -4.48
C ILE A 76 10.84 -7.33 -4.77
N THR A 77 9.99 -7.90 -5.65
CA THR A 77 10.07 -9.30 -5.99
C THR A 77 9.41 -9.59 -7.34
N ASP A 78 9.98 -10.56 -8.06
CA ASP A 78 9.38 -11.11 -9.27
C ASP A 78 8.22 -12.07 -8.96
N ASN A 79 8.13 -12.59 -7.72
CA ASN A 79 7.06 -13.49 -7.30
C ASN A 79 6.01 -12.78 -6.46
N LEU A 80 5.04 -12.15 -7.12
CA LEU A 80 3.95 -11.43 -6.47
C LEU A 80 2.89 -12.35 -5.81
N GLN A 81 2.92 -13.65 -6.08
CA GLN A 81 1.99 -14.62 -5.47
C GLN A 81 2.48 -15.13 -4.12
N GLN A 82 3.73 -14.86 -3.75
CA GLN A 82 4.25 -15.33 -2.48
C GLN A 82 3.58 -14.63 -1.29
N PRO A 83 3.51 -15.31 -0.13
CA PRO A 83 2.96 -14.73 1.09
C PRO A 83 3.71 -13.48 1.53
N ILE A 84 2.97 -12.45 1.97
CA ILE A 84 3.59 -11.21 2.50
C ILE A 84 4.46 -11.47 3.73
N THR A 85 4.22 -12.56 4.46
CA THR A 85 5.03 -12.91 5.64
C THR A 85 6.48 -13.21 5.29
N ASN A 86 6.76 -13.67 4.08
CA ASN A 86 8.13 -13.99 3.66
C ASN A 86 8.93 -12.73 3.29
N LEU A 87 8.23 -11.65 2.93
CA LEU A 87 8.85 -10.41 2.47
C LEU A 87 8.83 -9.31 3.53
N LEU A 88 7.68 -9.12 4.18
CA LEU A 88 7.41 -7.92 4.95
C LEU A 88 7.48 -8.13 6.46
N LYS A 89 7.40 -9.36 6.96
CA LYS A 89 7.29 -9.62 8.41
C LYS A 89 8.49 -9.11 9.18
N GLU A 90 9.70 -9.39 8.70
CA GLU A 90 10.95 -9.01 9.37
C GLU A 90 11.21 -7.50 9.32
N ILE A 91 10.73 -6.83 8.26
CA ILE A 91 10.92 -5.39 8.04
C ILE A 91 9.68 -4.56 8.41
N SER A 92 8.65 -5.18 9.00
CA SER A 92 7.32 -4.58 9.21
C SER A 92 7.36 -3.31 10.06
N SER A 93 8.28 -3.23 11.03
CA SER A 93 8.49 -2.05 11.88
C SER A 93 8.99 -0.82 11.12
N ASN A 94 9.69 -1.04 10.01
CA ASN A 94 10.30 0.00 9.18
C ASN A 94 9.55 0.21 7.87
N LEU A 95 8.46 -0.53 7.67
CA LEU A 95 7.72 -0.56 6.42
C LEU A 95 6.46 0.31 6.50
N MET A 96 6.26 1.08 5.45
CA MET A 96 5.07 1.87 5.20
C MET A 96 4.47 1.46 3.86
N LEU A 97 3.23 0.99 3.88
CA LEU A 97 2.41 0.81 2.69
C LEU A 97 1.77 2.14 2.32
N LYS A 98 2.19 2.73 1.21
CA LYS A 98 1.59 3.93 0.64
C LYS A 98 0.56 3.53 -0.42
N ILE A 99 -0.68 4.01 -0.27
CA ILE A 99 -1.75 3.79 -1.24
C ILE A 99 -2.11 5.13 -1.85
N LEU A 100 -1.82 5.30 -3.13
CA LEU A 100 -2.17 6.49 -3.88
C LEU A 100 -3.53 6.28 -4.54
N THR A 101 -4.43 7.25 -4.41
CA THR A 101 -5.73 7.22 -5.09
C THR A 101 -6.08 8.59 -5.69
N LYS A 102 -6.92 8.58 -6.73
CA LYS A 102 -7.54 9.79 -7.28
C LYS A 102 -8.91 10.08 -6.68
N LYS A 103 -9.55 9.07 -6.07
CA LYS A 103 -10.89 9.21 -5.52
C LYS A 103 -10.86 10.00 -4.21
N TYR A 104 -11.96 10.69 -3.96
CA TYR A 104 -12.21 11.35 -2.69
C TYR A 104 -12.53 10.28 -1.65
N VAL A 105 -11.82 10.29 -0.53
CA VAL A 105 -12.22 9.55 0.66
C VAL A 105 -13.16 10.50 1.42
N PRO A 106 -14.46 10.17 1.55
CA PRO A 106 -15.44 11.03 2.20
C PRO A 106 -15.22 11.17 3.70
#